data_AF-A0A137PA52-F1
#
_entry.id   AF-A0A137PA52-F1
#
_cell.length_a   1.000
_cell.length_b   1.000
_cell.length_c   1.000
_cell.angle_alpha   90.00
_cell.angle_beta   90.00
_cell.angle_gamma   90.00
#
_symmetry.space_group_name_H-M   'P 1'
#
loop_
_entity.id
_entity.type
_entity.pdbx_description
1 polymer ?
#
loop_
_entity_poly.entity_id
_entity_poly.type
_entity_poly.pdbx_seq_one_letter_code
_entity_poly.pdbx_strand_id
1 'polypeptide(L)'
;MENSTKSHSNKDYISLNNLIEKSSISGVNVKPGFQVHNILNPNNNIPLESDVDEQIIFNITFSQPIKLHSIKIESAESNAPRDIRLYSNIITLGFEDVDDTPATQKLTIHEDFYNSGEAVPLQFVKFQNVKTLSIFIENNLEEGDVTSLQRLTFLGQSIHQTNMSLLGKDEE
;
A
#
# COMPACT_ATOMS: atom_id res chain seq x y z
N MET A 1 15.20 -35.95 -27.93
CA MET A 1 15.48 -35.56 -26.53
C MET A 1 15.05 -34.12 -26.39
N GLU A 2 13.83 -33.93 -25.89
CA GLU A 2 13.25 -32.62 -25.61
C GLU A 2 13.98 -32.00 -24.41
N ASN A 3 14.47 -30.76 -24.56
CA ASN A 3 14.71 -29.88 -23.44
C ASN A 3 13.94 -28.58 -23.70
N SER A 4 12.68 -28.59 -23.29
CA SER A 4 11.86 -27.40 -23.14
C SER A 4 12.48 -26.50 -22.08
N THR A 5 13.14 -25.43 -22.52
CA THR A 5 13.40 -24.26 -21.69
C THR A 5 12.07 -23.72 -21.19
N LYS A 6 11.76 -24.01 -19.92
CA LYS A 6 10.66 -23.35 -19.20
C LYS A 6 10.95 -21.85 -19.22
N SER A 7 10.17 -21.12 -20.01
CA SER A 7 10.04 -19.68 -19.88
C SER A 7 9.64 -19.38 -18.43
N HIS A 8 10.52 -18.69 -17.69
CA HIS A 8 10.08 -18.02 -16.47
C HIS A 8 9.07 -16.97 -16.92
N SER A 9 7.78 -17.25 -16.72
CA SER A 9 6.74 -16.26 -16.94
C SER A 9 7.07 -15.06 -16.06
N ASN A 10 7.36 -13.92 -16.69
CA ASN A 10 7.40 -12.63 -16.01
C ASN A 10 6.01 -12.45 -15.39
N LYS A 11 5.88 -12.70 -14.08
CA LYS A 11 4.59 -12.58 -13.40
C LYS A 11 4.38 -11.09 -13.14
N ASP A 12 3.75 -10.42 -14.09
CA ASP A 12 3.30 -9.05 -13.89
C ASP A 12 2.22 -9.07 -12.80
N TYR A 13 2.59 -8.57 -11.61
CA TYR A 13 1.66 -8.41 -10.51
C TYR A 13 0.64 -7.32 -10.86
N ILE A 14 -0.62 -7.57 -10.54
CA ILE A 14 -1.72 -6.62 -10.83
C ILE A 14 -1.97 -5.71 -9.65
N SER A 15 -2.59 -4.55 -9.90
CA SER A 15 -3.15 -3.71 -8.84
C SER A 15 -4.29 -4.44 -8.14
N LEU A 16 -4.26 -4.41 -6.80
CA LEU A 16 -5.24 -5.01 -5.91
C LEU A 16 -6.18 -3.97 -5.27
N ASN A 17 -6.03 -2.68 -5.61
CA ASN A 17 -6.84 -1.61 -5.02
C ASN A 17 -8.35 -1.79 -5.29
N ASN A 18 -8.71 -2.39 -6.42
CA ASN A 18 -10.09 -2.71 -6.77
C ASN A 18 -10.73 -3.77 -5.84
N LEU A 19 -9.91 -4.53 -5.12
CA LEU A 19 -10.37 -5.50 -4.12
C LEU A 19 -10.56 -4.85 -2.75
N ILE A 20 -10.25 -3.57 -2.53
CA ILE A 20 -10.42 -2.94 -1.21
C ILE A 20 -11.90 -2.65 -0.95
N GLU A 21 -12.40 -3.13 0.18
CA GLU A 21 -13.76 -2.85 0.65
C GLU A 21 -13.83 -1.39 1.15
N LYS A 22 -14.41 -0.48 0.36
CA LYS A 22 -14.44 0.96 0.68
C LYS A 22 -15.00 1.29 2.08
N SER A 23 -16.01 0.54 2.54
CA SER A 23 -16.63 0.71 3.86
C SER A 23 -15.74 0.29 5.02
N SER A 24 -14.67 -0.48 4.76
CA SER A 24 -13.73 -0.95 5.78
C SER A 24 -12.56 0.01 6.02
N ILE A 25 -12.39 1.01 5.15
CA ILE A 25 -11.27 1.94 5.21
C ILE A 25 -11.46 2.85 6.43
N SER A 26 -10.45 2.90 7.28
CA SER A 26 -10.39 3.84 8.41
C SER A 26 -9.00 4.46 8.49
N GLY A 27 -8.93 5.69 9.00
CA GLY A 27 -7.69 6.41 9.24
C GLY A 27 -7.76 7.19 10.55
N VAL A 28 -6.62 7.29 11.23
CA VAL A 28 -6.43 8.05 12.48
C VAL A 28 -5.31 9.07 12.24
N ASN A 29 -5.47 10.26 12.83
CA ASN A 29 -4.64 11.44 12.56
C ASN A 29 -4.63 11.85 11.08
N VAL A 30 -5.81 11.83 10.46
CA VAL A 30 -5.99 12.20 9.05
C VAL A 30 -6.77 13.50 8.96
N LYS A 31 -6.21 14.49 8.26
CA LYS A 31 -6.82 15.80 8.08
C LYS A 31 -8.21 15.69 7.45
N PRO A 32 -9.23 16.40 7.95
CA PRO A 32 -10.57 16.38 7.36
C PRO A 32 -10.56 16.70 5.86
N GLY A 33 -11.18 15.83 5.05
CA GLY A 33 -11.17 15.92 3.58
C GLY A 33 -10.04 15.17 2.87
N PHE A 34 -8.94 14.84 3.56
CA PHE A 34 -7.76 14.14 3.03
C PHE A 34 -7.83 12.64 3.31
N GLN A 35 -8.95 12.00 2.99
CA GLN A 35 -9.27 10.64 3.41
C GLN A 35 -8.42 9.58 2.70
N VAL A 36 -8.20 8.44 3.38
CA VAL A 36 -7.41 7.30 2.86
C VAL A 36 -7.95 6.76 1.52
N HIS A 37 -9.27 6.82 1.28
CA HIS A 37 -9.83 6.37 0.00
C HIS A 37 -9.39 7.23 -1.20
N ASN A 38 -8.91 8.46 -0.98
CA ASN A 38 -8.44 9.33 -2.04
C ASN A 38 -7.18 8.77 -2.69
N ILE A 39 -6.18 8.39 -1.89
CA ILE A 39 -4.89 7.88 -2.37
C ILE A 39 -4.96 6.49 -3.00
N LEU A 40 -6.08 5.79 -2.82
CA LEU A 40 -6.32 4.45 -3.38
C LEU A 40 -7.01 4.49 -4.75
N ASN A 41 -7.61 5.62 -5.12
CA ASN A 41 -8.29 5.82 -6.39
C ASN A 41 -7.36 6.49 -7.39
N PRO A 42 -7.00 5.84 -8.50
CA PRO A 42 -6.06 6.41 -9.45
C PRO A 42 -6.55 7.66 -10.18
N ASN A 43 -7.86 7.92 -10.16
CA ASN A 43 -8.49 9.10 -10.77
C ASN A 43 -8.67 10.27 -9.77
N ASN A 44 -8.16 10.13 -8.54
CA ASN A 44 -8.22 11.16 -7.52
C ASN A 44 -6.81 11.72 -7.28
N ASN A 45 -6.73 13.05 -7.10
CA ASN A 45 -5.49 13.78 -6.88
C ASN A 45 -5.45 14.46 -5.50
N ILE A 46 -6.44 14.22 -4.66
CA ILE A 46 -6.44 14.71 -3.27
C ILE A 46 -5.50 13.80 -2.48
N PRO A 47 -4.43 14.33 -1.85
CA PRO A 47 -3.53 13.50 -1.06
C PRO A 47 -4.21 13.07 0.26
N LEU A 48 -3.57 12.11 0.92
CA LEU A 48 -3.70 11.85 2.34
C LEU A 48 -2.73 12.79 3.06
N GLU A 49 -3.18 13.49 4.10
CA GLU A 49 -2.35 14.38 4.90
C GLU A 49 -2.66 14.15 6.38
N SER A 50 -1.66 14.22 7.23
CA SER A 50 -1.85 14.14 8.67
C SER A 50 -2.45 15.44 9.23
N ASP A 51 -3.10 15.35 10.39
CA ASP A 51 -3.81 16.51 10.98
C ASP A 51 -3.00 17.24 12.06
N VAL A 52 -2.35 16.49 12.96
CA VAL A 52 -1.69 17.05 14.15
C VAL A 52 -0.17 17.00 14.07
N ASP A 53 0.38 15.87 13.64
CA ASP A 53 1.82 15.57 13.58
C ASP A 53 2.11 14.69 12.36
N GLU A 54 3.35 14.24 12.17
CA GLU A 54 3.77 13.46 11.01
C GLU A 54 3.20 12.03 10.94
N GLN A 55 2.55 11.55 12.01
CA GLN A 55 2.17 10.15 12.11
C GLN A 55 0.77 9.87 11.56
N ILE A 56 0.61 8.78 10.79
CA ILE A 56 -0.71 8.37 10.30
C ILE A 56 -0.88 6.87 10.46
N ILE A 57 -2.03 6.43 10.97
CA ILE A 57 -2.44 5.03 10.90
C ILE A 57 -3.66 4.91 10.02
N PHE A 58 -3.66 3.92 9.12
CA PHE A 58 -4.87 3.55 8.41
C PHE A 58 -4.99 2.04 8.24
N ASN A 59 -6.23 1.56 8.22
CA ASN A 59 -6.58 0.16 8.11
C ASN A 59 -7.40 -0.06 6.85
N ILE A 60 -7.10 -1.14 6.12
CA ILE A 60 -7.85 -1.57 4.95
C ILE A 60 -8.21 -3.06 5.05
N THR A 61 -9.38 -3.41 4.53
CA THR A 61 -9.79 -4.80 4.31
C THR A 61 -9.99 -5.05 2.83
N PHE A 62 -9.40 -6.13 2.31
CA PHE A 62 -9.64 -6.61 0.96
C PHE A 62 -10.90 -7.48 0.95
N SER A 63 -11.67 -7.50 -0.13
CA SER A 63 -12.89 -8.29 -0.32
C SER A 63 -12.64 -9.80 -0.28
N GLN A 64 -11.43 -10.20 -0.62
CA GLN A 64 -10.95 -11.57 -0.57
C GLN A 64 -9.48 -11.58 -0.16
N PRO A 65 -8.95 -12.70 0.38
CA PRO A 65 -7.55 -12.80 0.68
C PRO A 65 -6.64 -12.64 -0.56
N ILE A 66 -5.56 -11.89 -0.41
CA ILE A 66 -4.59 -11.60 -1.48
C ILE A 66 -3.17 -12.05 -1.10
N LYS A 67 -2.32 -12.13 -2.12
CA LYS A 67 -0.86 -12.26 -2.00
C LYS A 67 -0.23 -10.92 -2.34
N LEU A 68 0.29 -10.20 -1.35
CA LEU A 68 0.87 -8.87 -1.56
C LEU A 68 2.37 -9.00 -1.84
N HIS A 69 2.78 -8.59 -3.03
CA HIS A 69 4.18 -8.69 -3.45
C HIS A 69 4.95 -7.39 -3.20
N SER A 70 4.38 -6.26 -3.61
CA SER A 70 5.01 -4.96 -3.51
C SER A 70 3.96 -3.87 -3.31
N ILE A 71 4.40 -2.70 -2.87
CA ILE A 71 3.58 -1.50 -2.80
C ILE A 71 4.24 -0.38 -3.58
N LYS A 72 3.45 0.40 -4.33
CA LYS A 72 3.91 1.63 -4.96
C LYS A 72 3.41 2.81 -4.15
N ILE A 73 4.33 3.70 -3.80
CA ILE A 73 4.08 4.86 -2.95
C ILE A 73 4.49 6.08 -3.76
N GLU A 74 3.56 7.01 -3.97
CA GLU A 74 3.82 8.26 -4.68
C GLU A 74 3.50 9.41 -3.73
N SER A 75 4.42 10.36 -3.59
CA SER A 75 4.22 11.54 -2.76
C SER A 75 4.99 12.75 -3.30
N ALA A 76 4.69 13.94 -2.78
CA ALA A 76 5.50 15.13 -3.03
C ALA A 76 6.73 15.09 -2.11
N GLU A 77 7.88 15.52 -2.62
CA GLU A 77 9.19 15.28 -2.00
C GLU A 77 9.27 15.78 -0.55
N SER A 78 8.74 16.97 -0.23
CA SER A 78 8.99 17.62 1.06
C SER A 78 8.39 16.89 2.28
N ASN A 79 7.19 16.31 2.13
CA ASN A 79 6.46 15.67 3.24
C ASN A 79 6.22 14.17 2.99
N ALA A 80 7.04 13.56 2.15
CA ALA A 80 6.88 12.16 1.78
C ALA A 80 7.18 11.21 2.97
N PRO A 81 6.45 10.10 3.11
CA PRO A 81 6.71 9.11 4.15
C PRO A 81 8.15 8.58 4.12
N ARG A 82 8.77 8.39 5.28
CA ARG A 82 10.11 7.78 5.37
C ARG A 82 10.03 6.39 5.96
N ASP A 83 9.60 6.29 7.22
CA ASP A 83 9.48 5.01 7.91
C ASP A 83 8.02 4.55 7.92
N ILE A 84 7.78 3.34 7.39
CA ILE A 84 6.45 2.75 7.27
C ILE A 84 6.46 1.35 7.88
N ARG A 85 5.52 1.08 8.78
CA ARG A 85 5.29 -0.26 9.35
C ARG A 85 4.02 -0.87 8.78
N LEU A 86 4.14 -2.11 8.29
CA LEU A 86 3.03 -2.88 7.74
C LEU A 86 2.64 -4.02 8.68
N TYR A 87 1.33 -4.19 8.91
CA TYR A 87 0.77 -5.21 9.78
C TYR A 87 -0.28 -6.01 9.02
N SER A 88 0.05 -7.24 8.66
CA SER A 88 -0.87 -8.13 7.97
C SER A 88 -1.82 -8.80 8.96
N ASN A 89 -3.10 -8.83 8.60
CA ASN A 89 -4.17 -9.50 9.35
C ASN A 89 -4.41 -8.95 10.77
N ILE A 90 -4.09 -7.68 10.99
CA ILE A 90 -4.55 -6.89 12.14
C ILE A 90 -5.78 -6.08 11.69
N ILE A 91 -6.88 -6.16 12.44
CA ILE A 91 -8.17 -5.60 12.04
C ILE A 91 -8.24 -4.10 12.33
N THR A 92 -7.72 -3.70 13.49
CA THR A 92 -7.71 -2.31 13.93
C THR A 92 -6.44 -2.11 14.72
N LEU A 93 -5.54 -1.32 14.17
CA LEU A 93 -4.34 -0.85 14.85
C LEU A 93 -4.59 0.59 15.29
N GLY A 94 -4.38 0.88 16.56
CA GLY A 94 -4.31 2.24 17.10
C GLY A 94 -2.88 2.61 17.50
N PHE A 95 -2.64 3.89 17.81
CA PHE A 95 -1.33 4.38 18.26
C PHE A 95 -0.88 3.71 19.56
N GLU A 96 -1.82 3.33 20.41
CA GLU A 96 -1.57 2.58 21.66
C GLU A 96 -1.02 1.16 21.41
N ASP A 97 -1.31 0.57 20.25
CA ASP A 97 -0.91 -0.81 19.93
C ASP A 97 0.37 -0.89 19.10
N VAL A 98 0.79 0.21 18.47
CA VAL A 98 1.85 0.24 17.44
C VAL A 98 3.20 -0.27 17.96
N ASP A 99 3.53 0.05 19.22
CA ASP A 99 4.82 -0.31 19.80
C ASP A 99 4.83 -1.73 20.40
N ASP A 100 3.66 -2.22 20.84
CA ASP A 100 3.50 -3.56 21.39
C ASP A 100 3.21 -4.62 20.31
N THR A 101 2.73 -4.19 19.14
CA THR A 101 2.43 -5.08 18.02
C THR A 101 3.66 -5.23 17.12
N PRO A 102 4.17 -6.45 16.89
CA PRO A 102 5.28 -6.64 15.97
C PRO A 102 4.83 -6.40 14.52
N ALA A 103 5.46 -5.43 13.85
CA ALA A 103 5.24 -5.20 12.43
C ALA A 103 5.62 -6.44 11.61
N THR A 104 4.76 -6.79 10.63
CA THR A 104 5.06 -7.87 9.66
C THR A 104 6.31 -7.52 8.85
N GLN A 105 6.41 -6.26 8.45
CA GLN A 105 7.58 -5.67 7.81
C GLN A 105 7.67 -4.17 8.14
N LYS A 106 8.88 -3.69 8.34
CA LYS A 106 9.22 -2.27 8.39
C LYS A 106 9.92 -1.89 7.09
N LEU A 107 9.58 -0.72 6.57
CA LEU A 107 10.14 -0.13 5.36
C LEU A 107 10.76 1.21 5.74
N THR A 108 11.94 1.49 5.20
CA THR A 108 12.56 2.81 5.21
C THR A 108 12.72 3.22 3.77
N ILE A 109 12.01 4.28 3.38
CA ILE A 109 12.01 4.84 2.04
C ILE A 109 12.97 6.03 2.02
N HIS A 110 13.73 6.14 0.94
CA HIS A 110 14.67 7.23 0.73
C HIS A 110 14.18 8.14 -0.40
N GLU A 111 14.66 9.39 -0.42
CA GLU A 111 14.30 10.40 -1.42
C GLU A 111 14.41 9.88 -2.87
N ASP A 112 15.52 9.21 -3.20
CA ASP A 112 15.76 8.63 -4.52
C ASP A 112 14.64 7.67 -4.99
N PHE A 113 13.97 6.99 -4.05
CA PHE A 113 12.88 6.07 -4.37
C PHE A 113 11.67 6.81 -4.96
N TYR A 114 11.33 7.97 -4.41
CA TYR A 114 10.19 8.77 -4.88
C TYR A 114 10.37 9.25 -6.32
N ASN A 115 11.62 9.45 -6.74
CA ASN A 115 11.98 9.83 -8.11
C ASN A 115 12.02 8.66 -9.10
N SER A 116 12.15 7.42 -8.61
CA SER A 116 12.23 6.23 -9.45
C SER A 116 10.89 5.78 -10.03
N GLY A 117 9.79 6.06 -9.32
CA GLY A 117 8.47 5.51 -9.63
C GLY A 117 8.37 3.98 -9.51
N GLU A 118 9.38 3.33 -8.92
CA GLU A 118 9.41 1.88 -8.70
C GLU A 118 8.45 1.46 -7.58
N ALA A 119 8.23 0.15 -7.47
CA ALA A 119 7.46 -0.43 -6.36
C ALA A 119 8.41 -0.96 -5.28
N VAL A 120 8.10 -0.69 -4.02
CA VAL A 120 8.84 -1.24 -2.88
C VAL A 120 8.54 -2.74 -2.76
N PRO A 121 9.53 -3.63 -2.93
CA PRO A 121 9.31 -5.05 -2.74
C PRO A 121 9.05 -5.37 -1.27
N LEU A 122 8.03 -6.19 -1.01
CA LEU A 122 7.79 -6.75 0.31
C LEU A 122 8.43 -8.14 0.43
N GLN A 123 8.57 -8.62 1.66
CA GLN A 123 8.93 -9.99 1.98
C GLN A 123 7.74 -10.89 1.62
N PHE A 124 7.59 -11.19 0.33
CA PHE A 124 6.42 -11.87 -0.24
C PHE A 124 5.99 -13.12 0.54
N VAL A 125 6.94 -13.86 1.11
CA VAL A 125 6.71 -15.03 1.97
C VAL A 125 5.84 -14.74 3.21
N LYS A 126 5.90 -13.53 3.75
CA LYS A 126 5.08 -13.08 4.89
C LYS A 126 3.69 -12.58 4.50
N PHE A 127 3.50 -12.28 3.22
CA PHE A 127 2.27 -11.67 2.69
C PHE A 127 1.55 -12.60 1.71
N GLN A 128 1.58 -13.92 1.95
CA GLN A 128 0.92 -14.92 1.10
C GLN A 128 -0.60 -15.02 1.32
N ASN A 129 -1.14 -14.46 2.41
CA ASN A 129 -2.54 -14.56 2.76
C ASN A 129 -2.98 -13.34 3.59
N VAL A 130 -3.23 -12.23 2.92
CA VAL A 130 -3.60 -10.95 3.53
C VAL A 130 -5.08 -10.68 3.30
N LYS A 131 -5.88 -10.59 4.35
CA LYS A 131 -7.29 -10.12 4.28
C LYS A 131 -7.41 -8.69 4.79
N THR A 132 -6.71 -8.35 5.87
CA THR A 132 -6.60 -6.97 6.35
C THR A 132 -5.15 -6.51 6.36
N LEU A 133 -4.94 -5.21 6.21
CA LEU A 133 -3.63 -4.58 6.28
C LEU A 133 -3.77 -3.27 7.04
N SER A 134 -3.04 -3.15 8.15
CA SER A 134 -2.83 -1.87 8.83
C SER A 134 -1.48 -1.31 8.39
N ILE A 135 -1.46 -0.01 8.12
CA ILE A 135 -0.28 0.75 7.71
C ILE A 135 -0.10 1.86 8.71
N PHE A 136 1.09 1.95 9.27
CA PHE A 136 1.52 3.05 10.12
C PHE A 136 2.66 3.78 9.42
N ILE A 137 2.47 5.08 9.19
CA ILE A 137 3.52 5.98 8.76
C ILE A 137 4.05 6.69 10.01
N GLU A 138 5.33 6.48 10.29
CA GLU A 138 5.97 6.90 11.54
C GLU A 138 6.58 8.30 11.46
N ASN A 139 7.10 8.66 10.28
CA ASN A 139 7.71 9.96 10.02
C ASN A 139 7.80 10.24 8.49
N ASN A 140 8.35 11.40 8.15
CA ASN A 140 8.60 11.85 6.78
C ASN A 140 10.10 12.13 6.52
N LEU A 141 10.45 12.45 5.26
CA LEU A 141 11.84 12.63 4.82
C LEU A 141 12.52 13.89 5.36
N GLU A 142 11.83 15.04 5.40
CA GLU A 142 12.42 16.35 5.74
C GLU A 142 12.14 16.81 7.17
N GLU A 143 11.71 15.92 8.07
CA GLU A 143 11.30 16.27 9.45
C GLU A 143 10.22 17.37 9.49
N GLY A 144 9.34 17.41 8.49
CA GLY A 144 8.21 18.33 8.44
C GLY A 144 7.15 17.97 9.48
N ASP A 145 6.37 18.96 9.91
CA ASP A 145 5.33 18.78 10.94
C ASP A 145 4.18 17.86 10.50
N VAL A 146 4.04 17.63 9.19
CA VAL A 146 2.96 16.82 8.61
C VAL A 146 3.49 15.89 7.54
N THR A 147 2.86 14.73 7.41
CA THR A 147 3.14 13.78 6.34
C THR A 147 2.05 13.87 5.28
N SER A 148 2.46 13.85 4.01
CA SER A 148 1.56 13.81 2.86
C SER A 148 1.85 12.58 2.01
N LEU A 149 0.82 11.95 1.47
CA LEU A 149 0.91 10.80 0.57
C LEU A 149 -0.07 11.01 -0.58
N GLN A 150 0.39 10.94 -1.84
CA GLN A 150 -0.48 11.20 -2.99
C GLN A 150 -1.17 9.93 -3.51
N ARG A 151 -0.44 8.81 -3.55
CA ARG A 151 -0.96 7.56 -4.09
C ARG A 151 -0.36 6.35 -3.40
N LEU A 152 -1.20 5.35 -3.19
CA LEU A 152 -0.80 4.04 -2.72
C LEU A 152 -1.41 2.96 -3.59
N THR A 153 -0.56 2.13 -4.20
CA THR A 153 -0.99 0.98 -5.00
C THR A 153 -0.44 -0.31 -4.42
N PHE A 154 -1.33 -1.28 -4.20
CA PHE A 154 -0.96 -2.62 -3.76
C PHE A 154 -0.80 -3.52 -4.97
N LEU A 155 0.39 -4.10 -5.16
CA LEU A 155 0.71 -4.97 -6.29
C LEU A 155 0.83 -6.42 -5.83
N GLY A 156 0.09 -7.31 -6.48
CA GLY A 156 0.09 -8.71 -6.09
C GLY A 156 -0.82 -9.59 -6.92
N GLN A 157 -1.37 -10.62 -6.29
CA GLN A 157 -2.31 -11.57 -6.89
C GLN A 157 -3.45 -11.86 -5.92
N SER A 158 -4.67 -12.04 -6.43
CA SER A 158 -5.73 -12.64 -5.62
C SER A 158 -5.46 -14.13 -5.38
N ILE A 159 -5.85 -14.64 -4.22
CA ILE A 159 -5.72 -16.08 -3.93
C ILE A 159 -6.73 -16.87 -4.77
N HIS A 160 -7.95 -16.34 -4.89
CA HIS A 160 -8.95 -16.86 -5.81
C HIS A 160 -8.72 -16.23 -7.18
N GLN A 161 -8.43 -17.05 -8.20
CA GLN A 161 -8.27 -16.59 -9.57
C GLN A 161 -9.62 -16.12 -10.12
N THR A 162 -9.95 -14.85 -9.94
CA THR A 162 -10.96 -14.21 -10.78
C THR A 162 -10.27 -13.93 -12.12
N ASN A 163 -10.75 -14.54 -13.21
CA ASN A 163 -10.24 -14.30 -14.56
C ASN A 163 -10.31 -12.80 -14.90
N MET A 164 -9.20 -12.08 -14.70
CA MET A 164 -9.03 -10.65 -15.03
C MET A 164 -8.51 -10.48 -16.47
N SER A 165 -8.92 -11.35 -17.39
CA SER A 165 -8.57 -11.27 -18.81
C SER A 165 -9.43 -10.27 -19.60
N LEU A 166 -10.10 -9.32 -18.93
CA LEU A 166 -11.09 -8.42 -19.56
C LEU A 166 -10.84 -6.91 -19.35
N LEU A 167 -9.69 -6.47 -18.84
CA LEU A 167 -9.43 -5.03 -18.58
C LEU A 167 -8.34 -4.41 -19.46
N GLY A 168 -8.19 -4.91 -20.68
CA GLY A 168 -7.22 -4.40 -21.66
C GLY A 168 -7.80 -4.19 -23.04
N LYS A 169 -8.99 -3.62 -23.14
CA LYS A 169 -9.49 -2.98 -24.37
C LYS A 169 -10.40 -1.84 -23.95
N ASP A 170 -9.90 -0.63 -24.06
CA ASP A 170 -10.48 0.42 -24.89
C ASP A 170 -9.61 1.67 -24.70
N GLU A 171 -8.98 2.13 -25.78
CA GLU A 171 -9.29 3.43 -26.36
C GLU A 171 -8.52 3.56 -27.69
N GLU A 172 -9.32 3.80 -28.73
CA GLU A 172 -8.96 4.05 -30.14
C GLU A 172 -8.61 5.53 -30.34
#